data_AF-A0A378MX63-F1
#
_entry.id   AF-A0A378MX63-F1
#
_cell.length_a   1.000
_cell.length_b   1.000
_cell.length_c   1.000
_cell.angle_alpha   90.00
_cell.angle_beta   90.00
_cell.angle_gamma   90.00
#
_symmetry.space_group_name_H-M   'P 1'
#
loop_
_entity.id
_entity.type
_entity.pdbx_description
1 polymer ?
#
loop_
_entity_poly.entity_id
_entity_poly.type
_entity_poly.pdbx_seq_one_letter_code
_entity_poly.pdbx_strand_id
1 'polypeptide(L)'
;MEYEDKVSPSIYVRFNAVDVNAVEEKFNAQGKGRGALSAVIWTTTPWTIPSNRAIAINPELDYALVQLGDERVLLAVDLVEDVAKAAGVESAEILATTKGENLELLRFNHPFYDYSVPFIFGDHVTTDGGTGLVHTAPDHGADDFVVARKYNIEMAGLISNDGKFKADTPFFAGLGVFESNDKVVEKLQEVGALLKLSRIKHSYPHCWRHKTPIIFRATPQWFIGMETQGLRQQALGEIKSVRWIPSWGEARIDTMVANRPDWCISRQRTWGVPMAMFVHNETEELHPRTLELIEEVAKRVEEKGIQAWWDLDPAELLGEEAKDYRKVPDTLDVWFDSGSTYASVVEQRPEFNGNSADMYLEGSDQTSWLVYVIFNAFHCY
;
A
#
# COMPACT_ATOMS: atom_id res chain seq x y z
N MET A 1 6.55 -13.13 10.43
CA MET A 1 5.13 -13.41 10.14
C MET A 1 5.01 -14.90 9.98
N GLU A 2 3.94 -15.50 10.51
CA GLU A 2 3.65 -16.93 10.33
C GLU A 2 2.21 -17.07 9.84
N TYR A 3 1.88 -18.22 9.27
CA TYR A 3 0.56 -18.50 8.71
C TYR A 3 -0.15 -19.52 9.57
N GLU A 4 -1.38 -19.22 9.95
CA GLU A 4 -2.24 -20.13 10.70
C GLU A 4 -3.63 -20.15 10.06
N ASP A 5 -4.31 -21.30 10.20
CA ASP A 5 -5.68 -21.47 9.74
C ASP A 5 -6.63 -20.57 10.53
N LYS A 6 -7.38 -19.72 9.83
CA LYS A 6 -8.41 -18.85 10.41
C LYS A 6 -9.73 -19.08 9.71
N VAL A 7 -10.81 -19.01 10.49
CA VAL A 7 -12.17 -18.92 9.94
C VAL A 7 -12.50 -17.44 9.74
N SER A 8 -12.70 -17.05 8.49
CA SER A 8 -13.08 -15.68 8.12
C SER A 8 -14.50 -15.65 7.55
N PRO A 9 -15.23 -14.53 7.73
CA PRO A 9 -16.40 -14.26 6.90
C PRO A 9 -16.00 -14.24 5.42
N SER A 10 -16.87 -14.72 4.56
CA SER A 10 -16.73 -14.69 3.11
C SER A 10 -18.01 -14.08 2.56
N ILE A 11 -17.90 -12.88 1.99
CA ILE A 11 -19.05 -12.10 1.57
C ILE A 11 -19.01 -11.78 0.08
N TYR A 12 -20.18 -11.79 -0.52
CA TYR A 12 -20.42 -11.31 -1.87
C TYR A 12 -21.23 -10.02 -1.77
N VAL A 13 -20.72 -8.94 -2.35
CA VAL A 13 -21.26 -7.60 -2.16
C VAL A 13 -21.58 -6.95 -3.50
N ARG A 14 -22.80 -6.42 -3.62
CA ARG A 14 -23.28 -5.70 -4.79
C ARG A 14 -22.86 -4.23 -4.73
N PHE A 15 -22.29 -3.76 -5.83
CA PHE A 15 -22.06 -2.36 -6.12
C PHE A 15 -22.98 -2.00 -7.28
N ASN A 16 -24.02 -1.21 -7.04
CA ASN A 16 -25.01 -0.89 -8.07
C ASN A 16 -24.40 0.01 -9.16
N ALA A 17 -24.68 -0.24 -10.43
CA ALA A 17 -24.20 0.62 -11.50
C ALA A 17 -24.75 2.05 -11.36
N VAL A 18 -23.88 3.03 -11.59
CA VAL A 18 -24.29 4.45 -11.63
C VAL A 18 -25.13 4.71 -12.89
N ASP A 19 -24.66 4.20 -14.02
CA ASP A 19 -25.35 4.31 -15.32
C ASP A 19 -25.55 2.90 -15.91
N VAL A 20 -26.78 2.41 -15.79
CA VAL A 20 -27.16 1.08 -16.28
C VAL A 20 -27.04 0.99 -17.81
N ASN A 21 -27.36 2.07 -18.54
CA ASN A 21 -27.33 2.07 -20.00
C ASN A 21 -25.90 2.00 -20.51
N ALA A 22 -24.98 2.76 -19.88
CA ALA A 22 -23.57 2.74 -20.23
C ALA A 22 -22.96 1.34 -20.03
N VAL A 23 -23.37 0.63 -18.96
CA VAL A 23 -22.94 -0.75 -18.76
C VAL A 23 -23.54 -1.66 -19.84
N GLU A 24 -24.85 -1.63 -20.05
CA GLU A 24 -25.51 -2.47 -21.08
C GLU A 24 -24.94 -2.27 -22.48
N GLU A 25 -24.50 -1.05 -22.82
CA GLU A 25 -23.87 -0.74 -24.10
C GLU A 25 -22.53 -1.46 -24.28
N LYS A 26 -21.69 -1.55 -23.24
CA LYS A 26 -20.41 -2.29 -23.31
C LYS A 26 -20.59 -3.80 -23.53
N PHE A 27 -21.77 -4.33 -23.21
CA PHE A 27 -22.14 -5.72 -23.41
C PHE A 27 -23.00 -5.95 -24.66
N ASN A 28 -23.41 -4.90 -25.39
CA ASN A 28 -24.44 -4.99 -26.45
C ASN A 28 -25.71 -5.73 -25.96
N ALA A 29 -26.14 -5.37 -24.75
CA ALA A 29 -27.20 -6.04 -24.01
C ALA A 29 -28.37 -5.12 -23.66
N GLN A 30 -28.56 -4.03 -24.42
CA GLN A 30 -29.60 -3.05 -24.16
C GLN A 30 -30.98 -3.71 -24.08
N GLY A 31 -31.68 -3.50 -22.97
CA GLY A 31 -33.00 -4.07 -22.72
C GLY A 31 -33.03 -5.60 -22.51
N LYS A 32 -31.87 -6.25 -22.31
CA LYS A 32 -31.80 -7.66 -21.93
C LYS A 32 -31.86 -7.83 -20.41
N GLY A 33 -32.60 -8.85 -19.98
CA GLY A 33 -32.81 -9.17 -18.58
C GLY A 33 -33.70 -8.17 -17.85
N ARG A 34 -33.74 -8.27 -16.52
CA ARG A 34 -34.62 -7.48 -15.66
C ARG A 34 -34.00 -7.24 -14.29
N GLY A 35 -34.43 -6.15 -13.65
CA GLY A 35 -34.00 -5.77 -12.30
C GLY A 35 -32.75 -4.89 -12.25
N ALA A 36 -32.28 -4.66 -11.03
CA ALA A 36 -31.09 -3.86 -10.76
C ALA A 36 -29.85 -4.47 -11.40
N LEU A 37 -28.91 -3.63 -11.83
CA LEU A 37 -27.63 -4.05 -12.39
C LEU A 37 -26.52 -3.71 -11.40
N SER A 38 -25.71 -4.70 -11.01
CA SER A 38 -24.62 -4.52 -10.06
C SER A 38 -23.34 -5.26 -10.45
N ALA A 39 -22.21 -4.71 -10.04
CA ALA A 39 -20.94 -5.43 -9.98
C ALA A 39 -20.88 -6.20 -8.65
N VAL A 40 -20.62 -7.51 -8.70
CA VAL A 40 -20.53 -8.32 -7.48
C VAL A 40 -19.06 -8.59 -7.17
N ILE A 41 -18.58 -8.06 -6.06
CA ILE A 41 -17.24 -8.37 -5.55
C ILE A 41 -17.31 -9.50 -4.53
N TRP A 42 -16.17 -10.12 -4.28
CA TRP A 42 -15.98 -11.07 -3.19
C TRP A 42 -14.87 -10.60 -2.26
N THR A 43 -15.05 -10.77 -0.95
CA THR A 43 -13.98 -10.50 0.03
C THR A 43 -14.11 -11.37 1.27
N THR A 44 -12.96 -11.62 1.91
CA THR A 44 -12.87 -12.29 3.22
C THR A 44 -12.62 -11.31 4.37
N THR A 45 -12.50 -10.02 4.06
CA THR A 45 -12.22 -8.93 5.00
C THR A 45 -13.30 -7.86 4.92
N PRO A 46 -14.52 -8.11 5.42
CA PRO A 46 -15.62 -7.12 5.42
C PRO A 46 -15.20 -5.75 5.93
N TRP A 47 -14.37 -5.69 6.97
CA TRP A 47 -13.83 -4.45 7.53
C TRP A 47 -13.08 -3.54 6.53
N THR A 48 -12.66 -4.06 5.37
CA THR A 48 -12.01 -3.26 4.31
C THR A 48 -13.00 -2.58 3.36
N ILE A 49 -14.27 -2.98 3.34
CA ILE A 49 -15.30 -2.40 2.47
C ILE A 49 -15.46 -0.89 2.69
N PRO A 50 -15.51 -0.35 3.92
CA PRO A 50 -15.56 1.11 4.13
C PRO A 50 -14.40 1.87 3.47
N SER A 51 -13.23 1.24 3.30
CA SER A 51 -12.05 1.84 2.68
C SER A 51 -12.01 1.62 1.15
N ASN A 52 -13.08 1.08 0.55
CA ASN A 52 -13.12 0.81 -0.88
C ASN A 52 -13.14 2.10 -1.71
N ARG A 53 -12.29 2.14 -2.74
CA ARG A 53 -12.13 3.29 -3.65
C ARG A 53 -12.24 2.94 -5.13
N ALA A 54 -12.17 1.66 -5.48
CA ALA A 54 -12.32 1.15 -6.85
C ALA A 54 -12.67 -0.33 -6.84
N ILE A 55 -12.94 -0.87 -8.02
CA ILE A 55 -13.04 -2.31 -8.24
C ILE A 55 -12.06 -2.67 -9.36
N ALA A 56 -11.06 -3.49 -9.06
CA ALA A 56 -10.09 -3.99 -10.01
C ALA A 56 -10.68 -5.12 -10.87
N ILE A 57 -10.40 -5.05 -12.16
CA ILE A 57 -10.72 -6.05 -13.18
C ILE A 57 -9.48 -6.35 -14.02
N ASN A 58 -9.43 -7.52 -14.65
CA ASN A 58 -8.34 -7.88 -15.56
C ASN A 58 -8.76 -7.56 -17.01
N PRO A 59 -7.99 -6.76 -17.78
CA PRO A 59 -8.37 -6.39 -19.14
C PRO A 59 -8.48 -7.59 -20.10
N GLU A 60 -7.71 -8.66 -19.87
CA GLU A 60 -7.62 -9.83 -20.74
C GLU A 60 -8.75 -10.86 -20.49
N LEU A 61 -9.37 -10.82 -19.32
CA LEU A 61 -10.46 -11.74 -18.96
C LEU A 61 -11.76 -11.35 -19.64
N ASP A 62 -12.61 -12.36 -19.86
CA ASP A 62 -13.98 -12.16 -20.35
C ASP A 62 -14.94 -12.03 -19.17
N TYR A 63 -15.83 -11.04 -19.24
CA TYR A 63 -16.85 -10.75 -18.25
C TYR A 63 -18.24 -11.00 -18.83
N ALA A 64 -19.15 -11.45 -17.97
CA ALA A 64 -20.54 -11.75 -18.30
C ALA A 64 -21.50 -10.82 -17.57
N LEU A 65 -22.52 -10.34 -18.28
CA LEU A 65 -23.74 -9.81 -17.69
C LEU A 65 -24.71 -10.97 -17.50
N VAL A 66 -25.02 -11.29 -16.25
CA VAL A 66 -25.77 -12.49 -15.87
C VAL A 66 -27.10 -12.11 -15.24
N GLN A 67 -28.19 -12.72 -15.69
CA GLN A 67 -29.46 -12.70 -14.98
C GLN A 67 -29.40 -13.71 -13.83
N LEU A 68 -29.41 -13.20 -12.60
CA LEU A 68 -29.38 -13.99 -11.37
C LEU A 68 -30.71 -13.79 -10.63
N GLY A 69 -31.69 -14.65 -10.89
CA GLY A 69 -33.05 -14.49 -10.37
C GLY A 69 -33.74 -13.23 -10.90
N ASP A 70 -34.03 -12.28 -10.02
CA ASP A 70 -34.73 -11.02 -10.35
C ASP A 70 -33.79 -9.83 -10.57
N GLU A 71 -32.48 -10.05 -10.60
CA GLU A 71 -31.46 -9.00 -10.77
C GLU A 71 -30.40 -9.39 -11.81
N ARG A 72 -29.56 -8.40 -12.16
CA ARG A 72 -28.46 -8.56 -13.12
C ARG A 72 -27.13 -8.29 -12.42
N VAL A 73 -26.17 -9.18 -12.64
CA VAL A 73 -24.85 -9.11 -11.99
C VAL A 73 -23.74 -9.22 -13.02
N LEU A 74 -22.66 -8.47 -12.81
CA LEU A 74 -21.41 -8.61 -13.55
C LEU A 74 -20.48 -9.55 -12.81
N LEU A 75 -19.94 -10.53 -13.53
CA LEU A 75 -19.02 -11.56 -13.04
C LEU A 75 -18.00 -11.90 -14.14
N ALA A 76 -16.82 -12.41 -13.81
CA ALA A 76 -15.98 -13.08 -14.80
C ALA A 76 -16.70 -14.33 -15.32
N VAL A 77 -16.61 -14.60 -16.63
CA VAL A 77 -17.32 -15.72 -17.29
C VAL A 77 -17.05 -17.05 -16.59
N ASP A 78 -15.79 -17.32 -16.25
CA ASP A 78 -15.36 -18.58 -15.63
C ASP A 78 -15.90 -18.78 -14.20
N LEU A 79 -16.35 -17.71 -13.53
CA LEU A 79 -16.80 -17.73 -12.14
C LEU A 79 -18.33 -17.68 -11.99
N VAL A 80 -19.08 -17.62 -13.10
CA VAL A 80 -20.55 -17.51 -13.07
C VAL A 80 -21.20 -18.68 -12.34
N GLU A 81 -20.80 -19.92 -12.64
CA GLU A 81 -21.37 -21.12 -12.02
C GLU A 81 -21.08 -21.20 -10.52
N ASP A 82 -19.84 -20.92 -10.12
CA ASP A 82 -19.40 -20.94 -8.73
C ASP A 82 -20.13 -19.89 -7.89
N VAL A 83 -20.29 -18.68 -8.43
CA VAL A 83 -21.02 -17.60 -7.75
C VAL A 83 -22.50 -17.93 -7.65
N ALA A 84 -23.13 -18.47 -8.70
CA ALA A 84 -24.53 -18.88 -8.67
C ALA A 84 -24.78 -19.96 -7.60
N LYS A 85 -23.88 -20.95 -7.53
CA LYS A 85 -23.92 -22.01 -6.51
C LYS A 85 -23.71 -21.44 -5.10
N ALA A 86 -22.76 -20.51 -4.92
CA ALA A 86 -22.51 -19.87 -3.63
C ALA A 86 -23.71 -19.02 -3.18
N ALA A 87 -24.32 -18.27 -4.09
CA ALA A 87 -25.54 -17.50 -3.85
C ALA A 87 -26.75 -18.40 -3.53
N GLY A 88 -26.74 -19.64 -4.02
CA GLY A 88 -27.85 -20.60 -3.84
C GLY A 88 -28.97 -20.38 -4.85
N VAL A 89 -28.63 -19.93 -6.06
CA VAL A 89 -29.57 -19.67 -7.15
C VAL A 89 -29.54 -20.85 -8.13
N GLU A 90 -30.71 -21.38 -8.49
CA GLU A 90 -30.83 -22.60 -9.30
C GLU A 90 -30.41 -22.41 -10.77
N SER A 91 -30.52 -21.18 -11.31
CA SER A 91 -30.16 -20.86 -12.69
C SER A 91 -29.53 -19.48 -12.80
N ALA A 92 -28.38 -19.40 -13.47
CA ALA A 92 -27.74 -18.17 -13.90
C ALA A 92 -27.72 -18.15 -15.44
N GLU A 93 -28.38 -17.15 -16.04
CA GLU A 93 -28.43 -17.00 -17.50
C GLU A 93 -27.46 -15.89 -17.93
N ILE A 94 -26.51 -16.22 -18.81
CA ILE A 94 -25.62 -15.21 -19.41
C ILE A 94 -26.38 -14.46 -20.51
N LEU A 95 -26.63 -13.18 -20.28
CA LEU A 95 -27.34 -12.30 -21.22
C LEU A 95 -26.44 -11.80 -22.34
N ALA A 96 -25.17 -11.56 -22.01
CA ALA A 96 -24.11 -11.12 -22.90
C ALA A 96 -22.73 -11.22 -22.24
N THR A 97 -21.68 -11.17 -23.05
CA THR A 97 -20.28 -11.15 -22.59
C THR A 97 -19.51 -10.02 -23.28
N THR A 98 -18.42 -9.57 -22.65
CA THR A 98 -17.49 -8.58 -23.21
C THR A 98 -16.09 -8.76 -22.59
N LYS A 99 -15.06 -8.25 -23.27
CA LYS A 99 -13.70 -8.22 -22.72
C LYS A 99 -13.56 -7.19 -21.61
N GLY A 100 -12.74 -7.50 -20.61
CA GLY A 100 -12.47 -6.62 -19.47
C GLY A 100 -11.96 -5.24 -19.89
N GLU A 101 -11.16 -5.17 -20.95
CA GLU A 101 -10.65 -3.91 -21.53
C GLU A 101 -11.77 -2.90 -21.88
N ASN A 102 -12.97 -3.37 -22.21
CA ASN A 102 -14.10 -2.51 -22.60
C ASN A 102 -14.82 -1.86 -21.40
N LEU A 103 -14.53 -2.34 -20.19
CA LEU A 103 -15.24 -1.96 -18.96
C LEU A 103 -14.51 -0.89 -18.15
N GLU A 104 -13.35 -0.42 -18.62
CA GLU A 104 -12.53 0.56 -17.92
C GLU A 104 -13.33 1.82 -17.53
N LEU A 105 -13.11 2.31 -16.30
CA LEU A 105 -13.70 3.53 -15.75
C LEU A 105 -15.23 3.55 -15.62
N LEU A 106 -15.95 2.46 -15.93
CA LEU A 106 -17.36 2.34 -15.58
C LEU A 106 -17.53 2.49 -14.07
N ARG A 107 -18.58 3.22 -13.66
CA ARG A 107 -18.76 3.64 -12.27
C ARG A 107 -19.88 2.87 -11.59
N PHE A 108 -19.62 2.49 -10.35
CA PHE A 108 -20.58 1.79 -9.49
C PHE A 108 -20.68 2.52 -8.15
N ASN A 109 -21.87 2.58 -7.58
CA ASN A 109 -22.12 3.20 -6.29
C ASN A 109 -21.49 2.35 -5.17
N HIS A 110 -20.82 3.01 -4.24
CA HIS A 110 -20.38 2.37 -3.01
C HIS A 110 -21.61 1.85 -2.25
N PRO A 111 -21.58 0.65 -1.62
CA PRO A 111 -22.77 -0.01 -1.08
C PRO A 111 -23.56 0.80 -0.05
N PHE A 112 -22.88 1.65 0.73
CA PHE A 112 -23.51 2.43 1.81
C PHE A 112 -22.93 3.83 2.00
N TYR A 113 -22.04 4.31 1.11
CA TYR A 113 -21.54 5.68 1.14
C TYR A 113 -21.97 6.42 -0.12
N ASP A 114 -22.19 7.72 0.00
CA ASP A 114 -22.70 8.57 -1.09
C ASP A 114 -21.57 9.00 -2.04
N TYR A 115 -20.88 8.02 -2.61
CA TYR A 115 -19.93 8.20 -3.70
C TYR A 115 -19.89 6.96 -4.58
N SER A 116 -19.41 7.14 -5.81
CA SER A 116 -19.20 6.05 -6.75
C SER A 116 -17.72 5.74 -6.91
N VAL A 117 -17.40 4.50 -7.25
CA VAL A 117 -16.06 3.98 -7.49
C VAL A 117 -15.92 3.49 -8.94
N PRO A 118 -14.76 3.68 -9.60
CA PRO A 118 -14.54 3.22 -10.97
C PRO A 118 -14.05 1.77 -11.04
N PHE A 119 -14.23 1.15 -12.20
CA PHE A 119 -13.41 0.02 -12.62
C PHE A 119 -12.00 0.46 -13.04
N ILE A 120 -11.01 -0.30 -12.60
CA ILE A 120 -9.58 -0.09 -12.91
C ILE A 120 -8.91 -1.41 -13.29
N PHE A 121 -7.82 -1.35 -14.06
CA PHE A 121 -7.10 -2.55 -14.46
C PHE A 121 -6.11 -3.03 -13.39
N GLY A 122 -6.24 -4.29 -12.97
CA GLY A 122 -5.35 -4.95 -12.04
C GLY A 122 -4.92 -6.33 -12.51
N ASP A 123 -3.63 -6.52 -12.75
CA ASP A 123 -3.05 -7.80 -13.20
C ASP A 123 -3.14 -8.90 -12.12
N HIS A 124 -3.36 -8.52 -10.86
CA HIS A 124 -3.55 -9.42 -9.73
C HIS A 124 -4.94 -10.09 -9.70
N VAL A 125 -5.86 -9.67 -10.57
CA VAL A 125 -7.20 -10.25 -10.68
C VAL A 125 -7.12 -11.54 -11.50
N THR A 126 -7.41 -12.67 -10.87
CA THR A 126 -7.43 -14.00 -11.49
C THR A 126 -8.81 -14.66 -11.39
N THR A 127 -8.96 -15.82 -12.03
CA THR A 127 -10.17 -16.66 -11.96
C THR A 127 -10.04 -17.81 -10.96
N ASP A 128 -9.02 -17.80 -10.09
CA ASP A 128 -8.78 -18.87 -9.11
C ASP A 128 -9.77 -18.85 -7.92
N GLY A 129 -10.53 -17.75 -7.77
CA GLY A 129 -11.57 -17.65 -6.74
C GLY A 129 -12.27 -16.30 -6.68
N GLY A 130 -13.45 -16.27 -6.07
CA GLY A 130 -14.26 -15.07 -5.90
C GLY A 130 -15.21 -14.83 -7.07
N THR A 131 -15.16 -13.65 -7.67
CA THR A 131 -16.07 -13.22 -8.75
C THR A 131 -15.35 -12.72 -10.00
N GLY A 132 -14.03 -12.54 -9.93
CA GLY A 132 -13.24 -11.86 -10.98
C GLY A 132 -13.36 -10.34 -10.93
N LEU A 133 -14.02 -9.81 -9.91
CA LEU A 133 -14.09 -8.39 -9.57
C LEU A 133 -13.55 -8.22 -8.14
N VAL A 134 -12.40 -7.57 -8.02
CA VAL A 134 -11.71 -7.40 -6.73
C VAL A 134 -11.96 -6.00 -6.22
N HIS A 135 -12.61 -5.87 -5.06
CA HIS A 135 -12.76 -4.57 -4.43
C HIS A 135 -11.36 -4.03 -4.04
N THR A 136 -11.08 -2.77 -4.34
CA THR A 136 -9.76 -2.15 -4.13
C THR A 136 -9.83 -1.15 -2.98
N ALA A 137 -9.07 -1.43 -1.92
CA ALA A 137 -8.87 -0.58 -0.76
C ALA A 137 -7.37 -0.26 -0.62
N PRO A 138 -6.88 0.85 -1.20
CA PRO A 138 -5.44 1.14 -1.32
C PRO A 138 -4.70 1.18 0.02
N ASP A 139 -5.41 1.44 1.11
CA ASP A 139 -4.87 1.43 2.47
C ASP A 139 -4.50 0.04 2.98
N HIS A 140 -5.00 -1.03 2.37
CA HIS A 140 -5.02 -2.38 2.97
C HIS A 140 -4.51 -3.49 2.05
N GLY A 141 -4.02 -3.15 0.85
CA GLY A 141 -3.43 -4.09 -0.10
C GLY A 141 -2.25 -3.47 -0.85
N ALA A 142 -1.17 -4.24 -1.03
CA ALA A 142 0.01 -3.76 -1.76
C ALA A 142 -0.31 -3.59 -3.26
N ASP A 143 -0.97 -4.59 -3.86
CA ASP A 143 -1.41 -4.52 -5.26
C ASP A 143 -2.48 -3.44 -5.44
N ASP A 144 -3.42 -3.33 -4.50
CA ASP A 144 -4.43 -2.26 -4.45
C ASP A 144 -3.77 -0.87 -4.49
N PHE A 145 -2.75 -0.65 -3.66
CA PHE A 145 -2.02 0.61 -3.60
C PHE A 145 -1.32 0.92 -4.94
N VAL A 146 -0.63 -0.06 -5.51
CA VAL A 146 0.11 0.10 -6.77
C VAL A 146 -0.83 0.44 -7.92
N VAL A 147 -1.95 -0.28 -8.04
CA VAL A 147 -2.93 -0.03 -9.10
C VAL A 147 -3.64 1.30 -8.88
N ALA A 148 -4.07 1.60 -7.66
CA ALA A 148 -4.73 2.87 -7.33
C ALA A 148 -3.84 4.09 -7.65
N ARG A 149 -2.53 4.01 -7.39
CA ARG A 149 -1.56 5.05 -7.77
C ARG A 149 -1.53 5.32 -9.27
N LYS A 150 -1.65 4.29 -10.14
CA LYS A 150 -1.67 4.47 -11.61
C LYS A 150 -2.89 5.30 -12.07
N TYR A 151 -4.00 5.19 -11.35
CA TYR A 151 -5.26 5.87 -11.64
C TYR A 151 -5.48 7.15 -10.82
N ASN A 152 -4.49 7.59 -10.04
CA ASN A 152 -4.61 8.72 -9.10
C ASN A 152 -5.80 8.58 -8.13
N ILE A 153 -6.04 7.36 -7.65
CA ILE A 153 -7.09 7.09 -6.66
C ILE A 153 -6.52 7.30 -5.26
N GLU A 154 -7.17 8.17 -4.50
CA GLU A 154 -6.77 8.51 -3.14
C GLU A 154 -7.08 7.39 -2.15
N MET A 155 -6.26 7.33 -1.10
CA MET A 155 -6.48 6.48 0.07
C MET A 155 -7.71 6.93 0.87
N ALA A 156 -8.36 6.01 1.59
CA ALA A 156 -9.47 6.34 2.47
C ALA A 156 -8.99 6.81 3.85
N GLY A 157 -7.90 6.24 4.36
CA GLY A 157 -7.25 6.69 5.59
C GLY A 157 -8.13 6.55 6.84
N LEU A 158 -9.00 5.53 6.90
CA LEU A 158 -10.02 5.39 7.95
C LEU A 158 -9.53 4.70 9.23
N ILE A 159 -8.38 4.01 9.20
CA ILE A 159 -7.86 3.21 10.33
C ILE A 159 -6.73 3.94 11.04
N SER A 160 -6.83 4.08 12.36
CA SER A 160 -5.82 4.67 13.24
C SER A 160 -4.69 3.70 13.61
N ASN A 161 -3.66 4.22 14.29
CA ASN A 161 -2.46 3.47 14.65
C ASN A 161 -2.73 2.25 15.55
N ASP A 162 -3.77 2.31 16.38
CA ASP A 162 -4.21 1.26 17.30
C ASP A 162 -5.11 0.19 16.64
N GLY A 163 -5.32 0.24 15.33
CA GLY A 163 -6.11 -0.76 14.60
C GLY A 163 -7.62 -0.58 14.76
N LYS A 164 -8.06 0.65 15.07
CA LYS A 164 -9.47 1.03 15.14
C LYS A 164 -9.84 1.98 14.02
N PHE A 165 -11.13 2.12 13.73
CA PHE A 165 -11.62 3.19 12.87
C PHE A 165 -11.50 4.54 13.57
N LYS A 166 -11.08 5.57 12.83
CA LYS A 166 -11.01 6.95 13.30
C LYS A 166 -12.39 7.44 13.78
N ALA A 167 -12.40 8.40 14.69
CA ALA A 167 -13.62 8.90 15.32
C ALA A 167 -14.61 9.56 14.35
N ASP A 168 -14.13 10.00 13.19
CA ASP A 168 -14.89 10.62 12.10
C ASP A 168 -15.40 9.59 11.06
N THR A 169 -15.04 8.31 11.19
CA THR A 169 -15.48 7.29 10.23
C THR A 169 -16.98 7.03 10.39
N PRO A 170 -17.81 7.30 9.37
CA PRO A 170 -19.25 7.08 9.49
C PRO A 170 -19.57 5.59 9.74
N PHE A 171 -20.59 5.33 10.56
CA PHE A 171 -21.09 4.01 10.98
C PHE A 171 -20.15 3.15 11.85
N PHE A 172 -18.82 3.29 11.74
CA PHE A 172 -17.86 2.37 12.36
C PHE A 172 -16.87 3.03 13.32
N ALA A 173 -17.01 4.32 13.59
CA ALA A 173 -16.12 5.09 14.46
C ALA A 173 -15.78 4.37 15.78
N GLY A 174 -14.48 4.27 16.08
CA GLY A 174 -13.96 3.71 17.32
C GLY A 174 -13.96 2.18 17.44
N LEU A 175 -14.50 1.45 16.47
CA LEU A 175 -14.50 -0.02 16.47
C LEU A 175 -13.13 -0.58 16.03
N GLY A 176 -12.71 -1.70 16.62
CA GLY A 176 -11.56 -2.45 16.12
C GLY A 176 -11.86 -3.10 14.76
N VAL A 177 -10.84 -3.21 13.89
CA VAL A 177 -11.00 -3.78 12.53
C VAL A 177 -11.62 -5.17 12.51
N PHE A 178 -11.35 -6.03 13.49
CA PHE A 178 -11.94 -7.37 13.51
C PHE A 178 -13.36 -7.38 14.08
N GLU A 179 -13.63 -6.50 15.06
CA GLU A 179 -14.95 -6.31 15.68
C GLU A 179 -15.95 -5.68 14.70
N SER A 180 -15.47 -4.87 13.77
CA SER A 180 -16.32 -4.22 12.77
C SER A 180 -16.85 -5.16 11.70
N ASN A 181 -16.30 -6.38 11.53
CA ASN A 181 -16.72 -7.27 10.45
C ASN A 181 -18.21 -7.57 10.51
N ASP A 182 -18.74 -7.92 11.68
CA ASP A 182 -20.16 -8.20 11.86
C ASP A 182 -21.00 -6.95 11.62
N LYS A 183 -20.52 -5.77 12.05
CA LYS A 183 -21.19 -4.48 11.83
C LYS A 183 -21.25 -4.09 10.35
N VAL A 184 -20.18 -4.33 9.59
CA VAL A 184 -20.17 -4.09 8.15
C VAL A 184 -21.14 -5.03 7.45
N VAL A 185 -21.18 -6.30 7.86
CA VAL A 185 -22.14 -7.28 7.32
C VAL A 185 -23.58 -6.87 7.63
N GLU A 186 -23.88 -6.47 8.86
CA GLU A 186 -25.19 -5.93 9.26
C GLU A 186 -25.57 -4.72 8.39
N LYS A 187 -24.63 -3.78 8.17
CA LYS A 187 -24.89 -2.60 7.34
C LYS A 187 -25.16 -2.97 5.88
N LEU A 188 -24.40 -3.92 5.33
CA LEU A 188 -24.60 -4.42 3.97
C LEU A 188 -25.95 -5.14 3.81
N GLN A 189 -26.44 -5.81 4.85
CA GLN A 189 -27.78 -6.40 4.89
C GLN A 189 -28.86 -5.32 4.94
N GLU A 190 -28.69 -4.30 5.79
CA GLU A 190 -29.62 -3.18 5.93
C GLU A 190 -29.86 -2.46 4.60
N VAL A 191 -28.80 -2.23 3.82
CA VAL A 191 -28.88 -1.55 2.51
C VAL A 191 -29.18 -2.49 1.34
N GLY A 192 -29.36 -3.80 1.59
CA GLY A 192 -29.66 -4.80 0.56
C GLY A 192 -28.49 -5.13 -0.39
N ALA A 193 -27.27 -4.69 -0.08
CA ALA A 193 -26.09 -4.92 -0.92
C ALA A 193 -25.44 -6.30 -0.72
N LEU A 194 -25.71 -6.98 0.40
CA LEU A 194 -25.16 -8.32 0.66
C LEU A 194 -25.87 -9.38 -0.21
N LEU A 195 -25.13 -10.03 -1.13
CA LEU A 195 -25.64 -11.16 -1.92
C LEU A 195 -25.59 -12.46 -1.11
N LYS A 196 -24.45 -12.71 -0.48
CA LYS A 196 -24.24 -13.94 0.30
C LYS A 196 -23.23 -13.69 1.41
N LEU A 197 -23.48 -14.32 2.55
CA LEU A 197 -22.53 -14.51 3.63
C LEU A 197 -22.30 -16.00 3.82
N SER A 198 -21.02 -16.39 3.87
CA SER A 198 -20.58 -17.71 4.30
C SER A 198 -19.36 -17.56 5.22
N ARG A 199 -18.86 -18.68 5.74
CA ARG A 199 -17.61 -18.74 6.49
C ARG A 199 -16.68 -19.72 5.80
N ILE A 200 -15.44 -19.31 5.63
CA ILE A 200 -14.41 -20.16 5.01
C ILE A 200 -13.23 -20.30 5.95
N LYS A 201 -12.58 -21.46 5.90
CA LYS A 201 -11.34 -21.73 6.61
C LYS A 201 -10.19 -21.63 5.63
N HIS A 202 -9.22 -20.77 5.92
CA HIS A 202 -8.08 -20.51 5.04
C HIS A 202 -6.85 -20.08 5.84
N SER A 203 -5.70 -20.11 5.19
CA SER A 203 -4.43 -19.70 5.77
C SER A 203 -4.36 -18.17 5.86
N TYR A 204 -4.16 -17.62 7.05
CA TYR A 204 -4.13 -16.18 7.29
C TYR A 204 -2.85 -15.76 8.03
N PRO A 205 -2.27 -14.59 7.73
CA PRO A 205 -1.06 -14.15 8.39
C PRO A 205 -1.31 -13.74 9.85
N HIS A 206 -0.42 -14.20 10.72
CA HIS A 206 -0.40 -13.92 12.15
C HIS A 206 0.96 -13.37 12.60
N CYS A 207 0.92 -12.61 13.69
CA CYS A 207 2.11 -12.15 14.38
C CYS A 207 2.86 -13.38 14.92
N TRP A 208 4.09 -13.60 14.47
CA TRP A 208 4.89 -14.77 14.87
C TRP A 208 5.08 -14.87 16.39
N ARG A 209 5.05 -13.75 17.11
CA ARG A 209 5.22 -13.68 18.57
C ARG A 209 3.90 -13.79 19.33
N HIS A 210 2.93 -12.94 19.01
CA HIS A 210 1.67 -12.86 19.77
C HIS A 210 0.58 -13.82 19.25
N LYS A 211 0.81 -14.47 18.10
CA LYS A 211 -0.16 -15.32 17.39
C LYS A 211 -1.51 -14.63 17.12
N THR A 212 -1.51 -13.30 17.09
CA THR A 212 -2.68 -12.50 16.74
C THR A 212 -2.74 -12.26 15.23
N PRO A 213 -3.93 -12.23 14.60
CA PRO A 213 -4.06 -11.91 13.19
C PRO A 213 -3.48 -10.52 12.89
N ILE A 214 -2.78 -10.38 11.77
CA ILE A 214 -2.27 -9.07 11.32
C ILE A 214 -3.13 -8.49 10.20
N ILE A 215 -3.06 -7.18 10.03
CA ILE A 215 -3.67 -6.46 8.91
C ILE A 215 -2.57 -5.74 8.13
N PHE A 216 -2.82 -5.51 6.85
CA PHE A 216 -2.02 -4.58 6.06
C PHE A 216 -2.60 -3.17 6.22
N ARG A 217 -1.72 -2.21 6.46
CA ARG A 217 -2.09 -0.80 6.59
C ARG A 217 -1.02 0.05 5.93
N ALA A 218 -1.44 0.97 5.05
CA ALA A 218 -0.60 2.06 4.59
C ALA A 218 -0.21 2.92 5.79
N THR A 219 1.09 3.17 5.95
CA THR A 219 1.62 4.04 6.99
C THR A 219 2.48 5.10 6.34
N PRO A 220 2.52 6.32 6.87
CA PRO A 220 3.53 7.29 6.48
C PRO A 220 4.91 6.67 6.62
N GLN A 221 5.73 6.80 5.57
CA GLN A 221 7.11 6.33 5.54
C GLN A 221 7.95 7.42 4.88
N TRP A 222 9.22 7.48 5.26
CA TRP A 222 10.19 8.42 4.72
C TRP A 222 10.92 7.80 3.55
N PHE A 223 10.96 8.51 2.43
CA PHE A 223 11.59 8.06 1.20
C PHE A 223 12.64 9.07 0.73
N ILE A 224 13.74 8.56 0.21
CA ILE A 224 14.63 9.33 -0.67
C ILE A 224 14.10 9.15 -2.10
N GLY A 225 13.70 10.26 -2.71
CA GLY A 225 13.18 10.27 -4.07
C GLY A 225 14.29 10.06 -5.10
N MET A 226 14.20 9.01 -5.92
CA MET A 226 15.28 8.70 -6.88
C MET A 226 15.35 9.69 -8.05
N GLU A 227 14.23 10.30 -8.39
CA GLU A 227 14.17 11.37 -9.41
C GLU A 227 14.43 12.76 -8.83
N THR A 228 14.33 12.90 -7.50
CA THR A 228 14.46 14.19 -6.82
C THR A 228 15.87 14.74 -7.02
N GLN A 229 15.95 15.99 -7.49
CA GLN A 229 17.21 16.67 -7.83
C GLN A 229 18.12 15.90 -8.81
N GLY A 230 17.57 14.96 -9.59
CA GLY A 230 18.32 14.21 -10.59
C GLY A 230 19.25 13.13 -10.01
N LEU A 231 19.01 12.65 -8.79
CA LEU A 231 19.83 11.65 -8.10
C LEU A 231 20.12 10.42 -8.98
N ARG A 232 19.11 9.82 -9.60
CA ARG A 232 19.28 8.66 -10.49
C ARG A 232 20.22 8.96 -11.65
N GLN A 233 20.06 10.11 -12.29
CA GLN A 233 20.86 10.48 -13.45
C GLN A 233 22.33 10.68 -13.07
N GLN A 234 22.59 11.32 -11.93
CA GLN A 234 23.94 11.52 -11.40
C GLN A 234 24.61 10.18 -11.06
N ALA A 235 23.89 9.31 -10.33
CA ALA A 235 24.38 7.97 -9.98
C ALA A 235 24.73 7.14 -11.23
N LEU A 236 23.87 7.14 -12.27
CA LEU A 236 24.13 6.46 -13.54
C LEU A 236 25.32 7.04 -14.31
N GLY A 237 25.57 8.35 -14.19
CA GLY A 237 26.76 8.99 -14.75
C GLY A 237 28.04 8.48 -14.10
N GLU A 238 28.03 8.38 -12.78
CA GLU A 238 29.20 8.03 -11.98
C GLU A 238 29.49 6.52 -11.98
N ILE A 239 28.48 5.67 -12.15
CA ILE A 239 28.69 4.23 -12.36
C ILE A 239 29.63 3.98 -13.56
N LYS A 240 29.59 4.84 -14.58
CA LYS A 240 30.45 4.74 -15.77
C LYS A 240 31.87 5.27 -15.56
N SER A 241 32.10 6.09 -14.52
CA SER A 241 33.44 6.60 -14.18
C SER A 241 34.23 5.58 -13.34
N VAL A 242 33.54 4.64 -12.70
CA VAL A 242 34.12 3.59 -11.85
C VAL A 242 34.66 2.41 -12.66
N ARG A 243 35.80 1.87 -12.25
CA ARG A 243 36.36 0.64 -12.83
C ARG A 243 35.75 -0.60 -12.17
N TRP A 244 35.03 -1.41 -12.96
CA TRP A 244 34.40 -2.65 -12.50
C TRP A 244 35.25 -3.90 -12.76
N ILE A 245 35.44 -4.72 -11.74
CA ILE A 245 36.12 -6.02 -11.85
C ILE A 245 35.25 -7.07 -11.12
N PRO A 246 34.68 -8.07 -11.83
CA PRO A 246 34.67 -8.25 -13.28
C PRO A 246 33.76 -7.23 -14.01
N SER A 247 34.01 -7.00 -15.30
CA SER A 247 33.37 -5.94 -16.09
C SER A 247 31.85 -6.04 -16.19
N TRP A 248 31.27 -7.24 -16.07
CA TRP A 248 29.81 -7.42 -16.09
C TRP A 248 29.11 -6.78 -14.87
N GLY A 249 29.85 -6.45 -13.81
CA GLY A 249 29.31 -5.78 -12.62
C GLY A 249 28.68 -4.42 -12.93
N GLU A 250 29.23 -3.70 -13.91
CA GLU A 250 28.72 -2.40 -14.36
C GLU A 250 27.27 -2.52 -14.84
N ALA A 251 27.02 -3.38 -15.83
CA ALA A 251 25.69 -3.56 -16.41
C ALA A 251 24.65 -4.00 -15.38
N ARG A 252 25.07 -4.79 -14.38
CA ARG A 252 24.21 -5.23 -13.29
C ARG A 252 23.78 -4.06 -12.39
N ILE A 253 24.72 -3.21 -11.99
CA ILE A 253 24.43 -2.05 -11.12
C ILE A 253 23.67 -0.96 -11.89
N ASP A 254 24.05 -0.70 -13.14
CA ASP A 254 23.33 0.23 -14.02
C ASP A 254 21.85 -0.16 -14.14
N THR A 255 21.54 -1.43 -14.41
CA THR A 255 20.16 -1.94 -14.48
C THR A 255 19.43 -1.82 -13.14
N MET A 256 20.10 -2.09 -12.01
CA MET A 256 19.51 -1.99 -10.68
C MET A 256 19.18 -0.54 -10.30
N VAL A 257 20.03 0.42 -10.66
CA VAL A 257 19.82 1.85 -10.40
C VAL A 257 18.78 2.43 -11.35
N ALA A 258 18.84 2.06 -12.63
CA ALA A 258 17.92 2.55 -13.66
C ALA A 258 16.46 2.18 -13.40
N ASN A 259 16.19 1.07 -12.71
CA ASN A 259 14.83 0.61 -12.39
C ASN A 259 14.49 0.75 -10.89
N ARG A 260 15.33 1.44 -10.10
CA ARG A 260 15.13 1.52 -8.65
C ARG A 260 13.95 2.45 -8.33
N PRO A 261 12.95 2.00 -7.55
CA PRO A 261 11.94 2.90 -7.00
C PRO A 261 12.54 3.78 -5.90
N ASP A 262 11.76 4.75 -5.42
CA ASP A 262 12.11 5.57 -4.26
C ASP A 262 12.52 4.71 -3.07
N TRP A 263 13.58 5.14 -2.38
CA TRP A 263 14.17 4.35 -1.30
C TRP A 263 13.51 4.69 0.02
N CYS A 264 12.69 3.76 0.53
CA CYS A 264 12.14 3.85 1.88
C CYS A 264 13.26 3.70 2.93
N ILE A 265 13.60 4.81 3.60
CA ILE A 265 14.67 4.88 4.60
C ILE A 265 14.16 4.75 6.04
N SER A 266 12.86 4.84 6.30
CA SER A 266 12.32 4.70 7.66
C SER A 266 12.09 3.24 8.05
N ARG A 267 12.34 2.92 9.32
CA ARG A 267 12.07 1.62 9.94
C ARG A 267 11.43 1.83 11.30
N GLN A 268 10.31 1.17 11.55
CA GLN A 268 9.63 1.18 12.86
C GLN A 268 10.32 0.21 13.83
N ARG A 269 11.55 0.55 14.23
CA ARG A 269 12.38 -0.24 15.15
C ARG A 269 12.88 0.64 16.28
N THR A 270 13.18 0.01 17.42
CA THR A 270 13.76 0.70 18.58
C THR A 270 15.29 0.72 18.56
N TRP A 271 15.93 -0.07 17.70
CA TRP A 271 17.38 -0.16 17.58
C TRP A 271 17.82 0.24 16.17
N GLY A 272 18.53 1.36 16.08
CA GLY A 272 19.02 1.97 14.84
C GLY A 272 19.32 3.46 15.05
N VAL A 273 19.91 4.10 14.06
CA VAL A 273 20.10 5.56 14.07
C VAL A 273 18.74 6.24 14.03
N PRO A 274 18.40 7.13 14.98
CA PRO A 274 17.09 7.75 15.02
C PRO A 274 16.89 8.74 13.86
N MET A 275 15.68 8.80 13.32
CA MET A 275 15.27 9.88 12.41
C MET A 275 14.91 11.11 13.24
N ALA A 276 15.89 11.96 13.51
CA ALA A 276 15.81 13.12 14.41
C ALA A 276 14.96 14.28 13.87
N MET A 277 13.69 14.02 13.58
CA MET A 277 12.75 14.97 13.02
C MET A 277 11.51 15.12 13.91
N PHE A 278 10.89 16.29 13.82
CA PHE A 278 9.62 16.60 14.47
C PHE A 278 8.54 16.82 13.40
N VAL A 279 7.36 16.25 13.62
CA VAL A 279 6.20 16.41 12.74
C VAL A 279 5.02 17.00 13.51
N HIS A 280 4.25 17.87 12.85
CA HIS A 280 3.08 18.51 13.46
C HIS A 280 1.98 17.47 13.74
N ASN A 281 1.28 17.62 14.87
CA ASN A 281 0.32 16.62 15.35
C ASN A 281 -0.89 16.47 14.44
N GLU A 282 -1.34 17.56 13.81
CA GLU A 282 -2.54 17.56 12.95
C GLU A 282 -2.23 17.43 11.46
N THR A 283 -1.18 18.10 10.98
CA THR A 283 -0.90 18.21 9.54
C THR A 283 0.11 17.17 9.06
N GLU A 284 0.84 16.53 9.99
CA GLU A 284 1.95 15.62 9.72
C GLU A 284 3.14 16.24 8.97
N GLU A 285 3.13 17.56 8.77
CA GLU A 285 4.22 18.28 8.12
C GLU A 285 5.46 18.37 9.02
N LEU A 286 6.64 18.41 8.39
CA LEU A 286 7.90 18.64 9.07
C LEU A 286 7.94 20.00 9.76
N HIS A 287 8.58 20.05 10.92
CA HIS A 287 8.84 21.31 11.60
C HIS A 287 9.66 22.27 10.69
N PRO A 288 9.31 23.55 10.55
CA PRO A 288 10.00 24.48 9.64
C PRO A 288 11.52 24.59 9.87
N ARG A 289 11.96 24.44 11.13
CA ARG A 289 13.39 24.41 11.55
C ARG A 289 14.05 23.02 11.48
N THR A 290 13.56 22.10 10.65
CA THR A 290 14.04 20.69 10.66
C THR A 290 15.56 20.55 10.55
N LEU A 291 16.22 21.29 9.64
CA LEU A 291 17.68 21.20 9.46
C LEU A 291 18.46 21.64 10.71
N GLU A 292 18.04 22.73 11.35
CA GLU A 292 18.62 23.22 12.61
C GLU A 292 18.46 22.21 13.73
N LEU A 293 17.26 21.64 13.87
CA LEU A 293 16.95 20.65 14.92
C LEU A 293 17.72 19.34 14.73
N ILE A 294 17.89 18.88 13.48
CA ILE A 294 18.72 17.70 13.17
C ILE A 294 20.15 17.93 13.65
N GLU A 295 20.73 19.09 13.35
CA GLU A 295 22.10 19.45 13.76
C GLU A 295 22.24 19.54 15.29
N GLU A 296 21.27 20.13 15.99
CA GLU A 296 21.27 20.18 17.45
C GLU A 296 21.20 18.79 18.09
N VAL A 297 20.39 17.89 17.52
CA VAL A 297 20.32 16.49 17.96
C VAL A 297 21.62 15.76 17.63
N ALA A 298 22.21 15.97 16.45
CA ALA A 298 23.46 15.35 16.04
C ALA A 298 24.59 15.63 17.04
N LYS A 299 24.74 16.88 17.49
CA LYS A 299 25.71 17.27 18.54
C LYS A 299 25.48 16.53 19.86
N ARG A 300 24.22 16.37 20.27
CA ARG A 300 23.87 15.61 21.48
C ARG A 300 24.19 14.11 21.32
N VAL A 301 23.96 13.56 20.13
CA VAL A 301 24.27 12.17 19.79
C VAL A 301 25.78 11.92 19.77
N GLU A 302 26.58 12.87 19.31
CA GLU A 302 28.05 12.79 19.36
C GLU A 302 28.57 12.66 20.79
N GLU A 303 27.99 13.38 21.75
CA GLU A 303 28.40 13.35 23.15
C GLU A 303 27.83 12.15 23.94
N LYS A 304 26.55 11.83 23.73
CA LYS A 304 25.77 10.91 24.59
C LYS A 304 25.30 9.65 23.88
N GLY A 305 25.60 9.50 22.60
CA GLY A 305 25.12 8.42 21.75
C GLY A 305 23.64 8.57 21.34
N ILE A 306 23.14 7.60 20.58
CA ILE A 306 21.78 7.63 19.99
C ILE A 306 20.65 7.75 21.02
N GLN A 307 20.91 7.34 22.28
CA GLN A 307 19.93 7.44 23.36
C GLN A 307 19.53 8.89 23.66
N ALA A 308 20.39 9.85 23.32
CA ALA A 308 20.12 11.28 23.47
C ALA A 308 18.81 11.71 22.80
N TRP A 309 18.47 11.16 21.62
CA TRP A 309 17.22 11.46 20.93
C TRP A 309 16.01 10.88 21.66
N TRP A 310 16.12 9.65 22.15
CA TRP A 310 15.02 8.95 22.80
C TRP A 310 14.68 9.59 24.14
N ASP A 311 15.69 10.00 24.91
CA ASP A 311 15.55 10.63 26.22
C ASP A 311 15.21 12.13 26.13
N LEU A 312 15.37 12.75 24.95
CA LEU A 312 15.09 14.17 24.73
C LEU A 312 13.63 14.52 25.03
N ASP A 313 13.41 15.51 25.90
CA ASP A 313 12.14 16.22 26.01
C ASP A 313 12.02 17.22 24.85
N PRO A 314 10.99 17.11 23.97
CA PRO A 314 10.76 18.08 22.89
C PRO A 314 10.72 19.54 23.34
N ALA A 315 10.29 19.82 24.58
CA ALA A 315 10.24 21.17 25.12
C ALA A 315 11.63 21.83 25.22
N GLU A 316 12.71 21.04 25.31
CA GLU A 316 14.08 21.56 25.32
C GLU A 316 14.50 22.20 24.00
N LEU A 317 13.94 21.77 22.86
CA LEU A 317 14.27 22.29 21.52
C LEU A 317 13.15 23.17 20.95
N LEU A 318 11.90 22.83 21.25
CA LEU A 318 10.72 23.48 20.66
C LEU A 318 10.04 24.47 21.60
N GLY A 319 10.36 24.47 22.90
CA GLY A 319 9.70 25.32 23.88
C GLY A 319 8.18 25.10 23.91
N GLU A 320 7.41 26.19 23.83
CA GLU A 320 5.94 26.18 23.87
C GLU A 320 5.29 25.43 22.69
N GLU A 321 5.98 25.34 21.54
CA GLU A 321 5.49 24.64 20.36
C GLU A 321 5.52 23.11 20.52
N ALA A 322 6.23 22.59 21.54
CA ALA A 322 6.36 21.15 21.76
C ALA A 322 5.02 20.40 21.87
N LYS A 323 3.95 21.07 22.28
CA LYS A 323 2.59 20.50 22.36
C LYS A 323 1.96 20.22 20.99
N ASP A 324 2.39 20.94 19.97
CA ASP A 324 1.85 20.88 18.61
C ASP A 324 2.64 19.92 17.72
N TYR A 325 3.79 19.43 18.21
CA TYR A 325 4.69 18.54 17.47
C TYR A 325 4.93 17.22 18.22
N ARG A 326 5.35 16.19 17.48
CA ARG A 326 5.82 14.91 18.03
C ARG A 326 7.14 14.49 17.41
N LYS A 327 7.96 13.77 18.19
CA LYS A 327 9.16 13.10 17.67
C LYS A 327 8.76 12.01 16.68
N VAL A 328 9.47 11.92 15.56
CA VAL A 328 9.38 10.77 14.67
C VAL A 328 9.93 9.54 15.42
N PRO A 329 9.16 8.43 15.54
CA PRO A 329 9.58 7.25 16.28
C PRO A 329 10.44 6.28 15.44
N ASP A 330 10.72 6.63 14.18
CA ASP A 330 11.40 5.78 13.24
C ASP A 330 12.93 5.85 13.37
N THR A 331 13.59 4.77 13.00
CA THR A 331 15.03 4.71 12.78
C THR A 331 15.34 4.64 11.28
N LEU A 332 16.54 5.04 10.90
CA LEU A 332 17.05 4.88 9.55
C LEU A 332 17.22 3.40 9.17
N ASP A 333 17.16 3.14 7.88
CA ASP A 333 17.47 1.85 7.27
C ASP A 333 18.94 1.51 7.49
N VAL A 334 19.25 0.26 7.82
CA VAL A 334 20.64 -0.16 8.08
C VAL A 334 21.55 0.01 6.86
N TRP A 335 20.96 0.00 5.65
CA TRP A 335 21.66 0.28 4.41
C TRP A 335 22.06 1.74 4.26
N PHE A 336 21.33 2.66 4.91
CA PHE A 336 21.72 4.06 5.01
C PHE A 336 22.96 4.20 5.90
N ASP A 337 22.92 3.55 7.07
CA ASP A 337 24.04 3.55 8.02
C ASP A 337 25.32 3.02 7.34
N SER A 338 25.26 1.82 6.76
CA SER A 338 26.43 1.23 6.09
C SER A 338 26.82 1.95 4.80
N GLY A 339 25.84 2.53 4.08
CA GLY A 339 26.08 3.33 2.89
C GLY A 339 26.77 4.67 3.17
N SER A 340 26.67 5.17 4.40
CA SER A 340 27.29 6.43 4.85
C SER A 340 28.73 6.28 5.34
N THR A 341 29.33 5.08 5.27
CA THR A 341 30.66 4.80 5.83
C THR A 341 31.79 5.58 5.14
N TYR A 342 31.62 5.97 3.88
CA TYR A 342 32.58 6.86 3.21
C TYR A 342 32.71 8.20 3.94
N ALA A 343 31.59 8.80 4.37
CA ALA A 343 31.59 10.07 5.10
C ALA A 343 31.87 9.87 6.59
N SER A 344 31.20 8.91 7.24
CA SER A 344 31.27 8.73 8.70
C SER A 344 32.56 8.06 9.19
N VAL A 345 33.29 7.35 8.32
CA VAL A 345 34.55 6.67 8.67
C VAL A 345 35.73 7.23 7.88
N VAL A 346 35.66 7.23 6.54
CA VAL A 346 36.84 7.57 5.72
C VAL A 346 37.16 9.06 5.82
N GLU A 347 36.17 9.95 5.66
CA GLU A 347 36.40 11.40 5.74
C GLU A 347 36.75 11.88 7.17
N GLN A 348 36.20 11.25 8.22
CA GLN A 348 36.43 11.68 9.60
C GLN A 348 37.77 11.23 10.18
N ARG A 349 38.35 10.14 9.68
CA ARG A 349 39.55 9.56 10.31
C ARG A 349 40.84 10.13 9.72
N PRO A 350 41.74 10.71 10.54
CA PRO A 350 43.00 11.28 10.08
C PRO A 350 43.91 10.32 9.31
N GLU A 351 43.79 9.00 9.58
CA GLU A 351 44.59 7.95 8.93
C GLU A 351 44.42 7.89 7.41
N PHE A 352 43.29 8.36 6.88
CA PHE A 352 43.04 8.42 5.44
C PHE A 352 43.60 9.67 4.76
N ASN A 353 44.11 10.65 5.54
CA ASN A 353 44.71 11.89 5.02
C ASN A 353 43.82 12.66 4.01
N GLY A 354 42.49 12.60 4.18
CA GLY A 354 41.53 13.24 3.29
C GLY A 354 41.35 12.54 1.93
N ASN A 355 41.84 11.31 1.77
CA ASN A 355 41.64 10.53 0.55
C ASN A 355 40.31 9.78 0.59
N SER A 356 39.70 9.59 -0.58
CA SER A 356 38.58 8.67 -0.79
C SER A 356 39.05 7.22 -0.91
N ALA A 357 38.14 6.26 -0.74
CA ALA A 357 38.46 4.84 -0.93
C ALA A 357 38.83 4.52 -2.39
N ASP A 358 39.99 3.89 -2.61
CA ASP A 358 40.43 3.45 -3.94
C ASP A 358 39.66 2.23 -4.48
N MET A 359 39.15 1.38 -3.58
CA MET A 359 38.48 0.13 -3.94
C MET A 359 37.48 -0.30 -2.86
N TYR A 360 36.29 -0.68 -3.31
CA TYR A 360 35.35 -1.49 -2.54
C TYR A 360 35.42 -2.94 -3.03
N LEU A 361 35.54 -3.89 -2.11
CA LEU A 361 35.65 -5.32 -2.41
C LEU A 361 34.70 -6.11 -1.52
N GLU A 362 33.59 -6.59 -2.11
CA GLU A 362 32.53 -7.26 -1.39
C GLU A 362 31.98 -8.48 -2.17
N GLY A 363 31.15 -9.28 -1.50
CA GLY A 363 30.43 -10.40 -2.12
C GLY A 363 29.44 -9.94 -3.20
N SER A 364 29.05 -10.86 -4.09
CA SER A 364 28.13 -10.55 -5.20
C SER A 364 26.71 -10.19 -4.74
N ASP A 365 26.35 -10.54 -3.50
CA ASP A 365 25.13 -10.16 -2.80
C ASP A 365 25.12 -8.67 -2.39
N GLN A 366 26.29 -8.06 -2.21
CA GLN A 366 26.45 -6.65 -1.82
C GLN A 366 26.28 -5.66 -2.99
N THR A 367 25.86 -6.14 -4.16
CA THR A 367 25.46 -5.26 -5.28
C THR A 367 24.39 -4.26 -4.83
N SER A 368 23.46 -4.68 -3.97
CA SER A 368 22.44 -3.81 -3.37
C SER A 368 23.03 -2.76 -2.43
N TRP A 369 24.07 -3.11 -1.67
CA TRP A 369 24.74 -2.19 -0.75
C TRP A 369 25.51 -1.09 -1.50
N LEU A 370 26.27 -1.48 -2.53
CA LEU A 370 27.03 -0.53 -3.36
C LEU A 370 26.13 0.54 -3.99
N VAL A 371 24.90 0.18 -4.36
CA VAL A 371 23.91 1.15 -4.85
C VAL A 371 23.63 2.24 -3.82
N TYR A 372 23.53 1.91 -2.53
CA TYR A 372 23.27 2.90 -1.48
C TYR A 372 24.50 3.73 -1.12
N VAL A 373 25.72 3.16 -1.19
CA VAL A 373 26.97 3.92 -1.08
C VAL A 373 27.02 5.00 -2.16
N ILE A 374 26.71 4.62 -3.41
CA ILE A 374 26.63 5.55 -4.54
C ILE A 374 25.57 6.63 -4.26
N PHE A 375 24.36 6.26 -3.86
CA PHE A 375 23.30 7.26 -3.62
C PHE A 375 23.65 8.25 -2.52
N ASN A 376 24.21 7.78 -1.40
CA ASN A 376 24.56 8.64 -0.29
C ASN A 376 25.66 9.64 -0.67
N ALA A 377 26.65 9.20 -1.48
CA ALA A 377 27.75 10.05 -1.95
C ALA A 377 27.31 11.27 -2.77
N PHE A 378 26.17 11.20 -3.46
CA PHE A 378 25.71 12.26 -4.36
C PHE A 378 24.57 13.13 -3.82
N HIS A 379 23.94 12.75 -2.70
CA HIS A 379 22.75 13.44 -2.19
C HIS A 379 22.87 13.97 -0.76
N CYS A 380 23.90 13.60 0.00
CA CYS A 380 24.03 14.04 1.38
C CYS A 380 24.67 15.44 1.51
N TYR A 381 24.13 16.47 0.84
CA TYR A 381 24.31 17.90 1.19
C TYR A 381 23.16 18.78 0.70
#